data_AF-A0A915DHH9-F1
#
_entry.id   AF-A0A915DHH9-F1
#
_cell.length_a   1.000
_cell.length_b   1.000
_cell.length_c   1.000
_cell.angle_alpha   90.00
_cell.angle_beta   90.00
_cell.angle_gamma   90.00
#
_symmetry.space_group_name_H-M   'P 1'
#
loop_
_entity.id
_entity.type
_entity.pdbx_description
1 polymer ?
#
loop_
_entity_poly.entity_id
_entity_poly.type
_entity_poly.pdbx_seq_one_letter_code
_entity_poly.pdbx_strand_id
1 'polypeptide(L)'
;MSSDMNCWFWNGSAVEWWRYGSRNGRSTENSNSTSNLEQHKFKDRQNTMIMLWMLTTAEPFCWPDRTLAPEYPLVTFGERFLNSGMFIGFIDDVMEMLVKYSSQLQDSDDDQLFYAKLYLDKDIRSELKIGLDSLSRIFKI
;
A
#
# COMPACT_ATOMS: atom_id res chain seq x y z
N MET A 1 21.22 16.52 -10.14
CA MET A 1 19.96 17.01 -10.73
C MET A 1 18.83 16.31 -9.99
N SER A 2 18.13 17.02 -9.10
CA SER A 2 16.98 16.47 -8.38
C SER A 2 15.76 16.66 -9.27
N SER A 3 15.12 15.56 -9.66
CA SER A 3 13.86 15.56 -10.39
C SER A 3 12.72 15.63 -9.39
N ASP A 4 12.29 16.84 -9.05
CA ASP A 4 11.02 17.05 -8.36
C ASP A 4 9.89 16.46 -9.23
N MET A 5 9.29 15.35 -8.79
CA MET A 5 8.08 14.82 -9.42
C MET A 5 6.88 15.68 -8.99
N ASN A 6 6.27 16.36 -9.96
CA ASN A 6 4.99 17.03 -9.75
C ASN A 6 3.86 16.05 -10.06
N CYS A 7 3.01 15.78 -9.07
CA CYS A 7 1.85 14.91 -9.23
C CYS A 7 0.58 15.74 -9.25
N TRP A 8 -0.34 15.41 -10.15
CA TRP A 8 -1.66 16.02 -10.20
C TRP A 8 -2.61 15.22 -9.33
N PHE A 9 -3.29 15.88 -8.38
CA PHE A 9 -4.36 15.27 -7.60
C PHE A 9 -5.64 16.10 -7.75
N TRP A 10 -6.75 15.43 -8.05
CA TRP A 10 -8.06 16.05 -8.23
C TRP A 10 -8.94 15.71 -7.02
N ASN A 11 -9.40 16.73 -6.29
CA ASN A 11 -10.14 16.51 -5.03
C ASN A 11 -11.67 16.56 -5.17
N GLY A 12 -12.21 16.64 -6.40
CA GLY A 12 -13.65 16.80 -6.62
C GLY A 12 -14.12 18.24 -6.87
N SER A 13 -13.28 19.25 -6.67
CA SER A 13 -13.67 20.65 -6.84
C SER A 13 -12.62 21.53 -7.53
N ALA A 14 -11.33 21.19 -7.40
CA ALA A 14 -10.24 21.85 -8.12
C ALA A 14 -9.03 20.91 -8.31
N VAL A 15 -8.15 21.28 -9.24
CA VAL A 15 -6.81 20.70 -9.41
C VAL A 15 -5.83 21.55 -8.62
N GLU A 16 -5.16 20.96 -7.63
CA GLU A 16 -4.14 21.67 -6.84
C GLU A 16 -2.72 21.15 -7.13
N TRP A 17 -1.76 22.07 -7.06
CA TRP A 17 -0.34 21.77 -7.17
C TRP A 17 0.23 21.41 -5.80
N TRP A 18 0.68 20.18 -5.64
CA TRP A 18 1.47 19.78 -4.48
C TRP A 18 2.86 19.33 -4.93
N ARG A 19 3.88 20.06 -4.47
CA ARG A 19 5.28 19.66 -4.60
C ARG A 19 5.58 18.64 -3.50
N TYR A 20 6.02 17.43 -3.89
CA TYR A 20 6.46 16.43 -2.92
C TYR A 20 7.79 16.89 -2.30
N GLY A 21 7.71 17.51 -1.12
CA GLY A 21 8.87 17.98 -0.39
C GLY A 21 9.63 16.81 0.24
N SER A 22 10.90 16.65 -0.13
CA SER A 22 11.83 15.77 0.57
C SER A 22 11.82 16.10 2.07
N ARG A 23 11.85 15.05 2.90
CA ARG A 23 11.62 15.08 4.35
C ARG A 23 12.79 15.75 5.10
N ASN A 24 13.00 17.04 4.89
CA ASN A 24 13.80 17.92 5.75
C ASN A 24 13.60 19.39 5.34
N GLY A 25 12.70 20.08 6.04
CA GLY A 25 12.53 21.52 5.90
C GLY A 25 11.51 22.06 6.90
N ARG A 26 11.99 22.77 7.93
CA ARG A 26 11.16 23.64 8.78
C ARG A 26 10.53 24.72 7.90
N SER A 27 9.20 24.80 7.88
CA SER A 27 8.49 25.99 7.43
C SER A 27 7.76 26.61 8.63
N THR A 28 8.16 27.84 8.93
CA THR A 28 7.42 28.77 9.78
C THR A 28 6.38 29.47 8.90
N GLU A 29 5.09 29.25 9.13
CA GLU A 29 4.06 30.20 8.69
C GLU A 29 2.78 30.07 9.53
N ASN A 30 2.29 31.23 9.96
CA ASN A 30 1.22 31.45 10.93
C ASN A 30 -0.15 31.38 10.23
N SER A 31 -1.00 30.41 10.60
CA SER A 31 -2.43 30.39 10.26
C SER A 31 -3.23 29.65 11.35
N ASN A 32 -3.55 30.35 12.45
CA ASN A 32 -3.91 29.72 13.74
C ASN A 32 -5.41 29.48 14.01
N SER A 33 -6.33 29.48 13.04
CA SER A 33 -7.76 29.23 13.35
C SER A 33 -8.50 28.25 12.45
N THR A 34 -8.17 28.15 11.16
CA THR A 34 -8.74 27.13 10.25
C THR A 34 -7.91 25.84 10.20
N SER A 35 -6.64 25.91 10.62
CA SER A 35 -5.70 24.79 10.55
C SER A 35 -5.95 23.73 11.61
N ASN A 36 -6.36 24.07 12.84
CA ASN A 36 -6.45 23.10 13.93
C ASN A 36 -7.59 22.06 13.75
N LEU A 37 -8.74 22.45 13.20
CA LEU A 37 -9.87 21.53 12.96
C LEU A 37 -9.62 20.63 11.75
N GLU A 38 -9.02 21.15 10.69
CA GLU A 38 -8.65 20.34 9.52
C GLU A 38 -7.44 19.45 9.80
N GLN A 39 -6.44 19.94 10.55
CA GLN A 39 -5.32 19.13 11.02
C GLN A 39 -5.81 18.03 11.96
N HIS A 40 -6.74 18.30 12.89
CA HIS A 40 -7.34 17.22 13.70
C HIS A 40 -8.15 16.24 12.86
N LYS A 41 -8.98 16.68 11.91
CA LYS A 41 -9.71 15.76 11.01
C LYS A 41 -8.78 14.94 10.10
N PHE A 42 -7.66 15.51 9.65
CA PHE A 42 -6.68 14.83 8.81
C PHE A 42 -5.86 13.83 9.63
N LYS A 43 -5.50 14.20 10.86
CA LYS A 43 -4.75 13.37 11.82
C LYS A 43 -5.62 12.25 12.42
N ASP A 44 -6.91 12.51 12.63
CA ASP A 44 -7.90 11.49 13.04
C ASP A 44 -8.20 10.51 11.91
N ARG A 45 -8.21 10.96 10.64
CA ARG A 45 -8.27 10.04 9.48
C ARG A 45 -7.02 9.16 9.38
N GLN A 46 -5.83 9.70 9.69
CA GLN A 46 -4.59 8.90 9.75
C GLN A 46 -4.58 7.86 10.88
N ASN A 47 -5.34 8.08 11.97
CA ASN A 47 -5.39 7.15 13.10
C ASN A 47 -6.41 6.01 12.95
N THR A 48 -7.34 6.09 11.98
CA THR A 48 -8.40 5.08 11.80
C THR A 48 -8.29 4.32 10.49
N MET A 49 -7.50 4.82 9.54
CA MET A 49 -7.18 4.14 8.29
C MET A 49 -5.80 3.52 8.47
N ILE A 50 -5.74 2.19 8.59
CA ILE A 50 -4.47 1.45 8.60
C ILE A 50 -3.68 1.98 7.39
N MET A 51 -2.62 2.75 7.65
CA MET A 51 -1.79 3.36 6.60
C MET A 51 -0.98 2.23 5.97
N LEU A 52 -1.59 1.54 5.02
CA LEU A 52 -0.94 0.53 4.20
C LEU A 52 0.02 1.24 3.25
N TRP A 53 1.25 0.72 3.12
CA TRP A 53 2.21 1.20 2.12
C TRP A 53 2.00 0.49 0.78
N MET A 54 1.44 -0.71 0.84
CA MET A 54 1.03 -1.50 -0.32
C MET A 54 -0.33 -2.15 -0.05
N LEU A 55 -1.21 -2.08 -1.03
CA LEU A 55 -2.49 -2.79 -1.06
C LEU A 55 -2.53 -3.66 -2.31
N THR A 56 -2.70 -4.96 -2.13
CA THR A 56 -2.81 -5.94 -3.22
C THR A 56 -4.26 -6.39 -3.38
N THR A 57 -4.57 -6.93 -4.56
CA THR A 57 -5.84 -7.61 -4.81
C THR A 57 -6.04 -8.83 -3.92
N ALA A 58 -7.31 -9.16 -3.68
CA ALA A 58 -7.72 -10.38 -3.00
C ALA A 58 -8.61 -11.25 -3.91
N GLU A 59 -8.56 -12.57 -3.72
CA GLU A 59 -9.33 -13.55 -4.48
C GLU A 59 -9.87 -14.71 -3.60
N PRO A 60 -10.87 -15.47 -4.08
CA PRO A 60 -11.46 -16.59 -3.34
C PRO A 60 -10.61 -17.86 -3.30
N PHE A 61 -9.59 -17.98 -4.14
CA PHE A 61 -8.81 -19.21 -4.29
C PHE A 61 -7.37 -19.04 -3.75
N CYS A 62 -6.92 -20.01 -2.95
CA CYS A 62 -5.52 -20.11 -2.60
C CYS A 62 -4.77 -20.76 -3.77
N TRP A 63 -4.10 -19.96 -4.57
CA TRP A 63 -3.35 -20.38 -5.76
C TRP A 63 -1.93 -19.75 -5.73
N PRO A 64 -0.90 -20.42 -6.28
CA PRO A 64 -0.91 -21.79 -6.81
C PRO A 64 -0.85 -22.88 -5.74
N ASP A 65 -0.27 -22.58 -4.57
CA ASP A 65 -0.08 -23.54 -3.49
C ASP A 65 -1.21 -23.48 -2.46
N ARG A 66 -2.11 -24.46 -2.51
CA ARG A 66 -3.26 -24.57 -1.60
C ARG A 66 -2.86 -24.88 -0.15
N THR A 67 -1.64 -25.38 0.07
CA THR A 67 -1.17 -25.74 1.42
C THR A 67 -0.94 -24.50 2.29
N LEU A 68 -0.79 -23.31 1.67
CA LEU A 68 -0.62 -22.02 2.35
C LEU A 68 -1.93 -21.48 2.96
N ALA A 69 -3.09 -22.03 2.60
CA ALA A 69 -4.40 -21.52 3.04
C ALA A 69 -4.56 -21.39 4.58
N PRO A 70 -4.01 -22.27 5.43
CA PRO A 70 -4.03 -22.10 6.88
C PRO A 70 -3.19 -20.94 7.40
N GLU A 71 -2.18 -20.48 6.66
CA GLU A 71 -1.26 -19.42 7.07
C GLU A 71 -1.85 -18.01 6.86
N TYR A 72 -2.76 -17.87 5.91
CA TYR A 72 -3.46 -16.61 5.68
C TYR A 72 -4.26 -16.18 6.92
N PRO A 73 -4.29 -14.89 7.28
CA PRO A 73 -5.20 -14.40 8.31
C PRO A 73 -6.65 -14.78 8.00
N LEU A 74 -7.42 -15.13 9.04
CA LEU A 74 -8.86 -15.35 8.87
C LEU A 74 -9.54 -14.00 8.65
N VAL A 75 -10.43 -13.93 7.66
CA VAL A 75 -11.30 -12.78 7.40
C VAL A 75 -12.73 -13.17 7.72
N THR A 76 -13.48 -12.26 8.35
CA THR A 76 -14.91 -12.50 8.65
C THR A 76 -15.77 -12.34 7.40
N PHE A 77 -15.38 -11.42 6.51
CA PHE A 77 -16.09 -11.11 5.26
C PHE A 77 -15.09 -10.79 4.15
N GLY A 78 -15.45 -11.14 2.92
CA GLY A 78 -14.65 -10.87 1.73
C GLY A 78 -13.66 -11.98 1.40
N GLU A 79 -12.84 -11.68 0.39
CA GLU A 79 -11.85 -12.58 -0.17
C GLU A 79 -10.59 -12.64 0.71
N ARG A 80 -10.04 -13.85 0.88
CA ARG A 80 -9.02 -14.13 1.88
C ARG A 80 -7.61 -14.24 1.31
N PHE A 81 -7.49 -14.64 0.05
CA PHE A 81 -6.20 -14.98 -0.53
C PHE A 81 -5.69 -13.82 -1.37
N LEU A 82 -4.37 -13.64 -1.39
CA LEU A 82 -3.73 -12.62 -2.22
C LEU A 82 -3.96 -12.94 -3.70
N ASN A 83 -4.04 -11.94 -4.56
CA ASN A 83 -3.85 -12.06 -6.01
C ASN A 83 -2.76 -11.06 -6.45
N SER A 84 -1.80 -11.49 -7.27
CA SER A 84 -0.66 -10.68 -7.73
C SER A 84 -0.96 -9.78 -8.93
N GLY A 85 -2.10 -9.98 -9.60
CA GLY A 85 -2.40 -9.33 -10.87
C GLY A 85 -2.51 -7.81 -10.77
N MET A 86 -2.90 -7.27 -9.61
CA MET A 86 -2.91 -5.83 -9.37
C MET A 86 -2.52 -5.48 -7.94
N PHE A 87 -1.73 -4.42 -7.79
CA PHE A 87 -1.46 -3.80 -6.50
C PHE A 87 -1.21 -2.31 -6.67
N ILE A 88 -1.37 -1.56 -5.59
CA ILE A 88 -1.04 -0.14 -5.51
C ILE A 88 -0.20 0.11 -4.26
N GLY A 89 0.79 0.97 -4.38
CA GLY A 89 1.64 1.36 -3.25
C GLY A 89 2.48 2.58 -3.60
N PHE A 90 3.19 3.10 -2.61
CA PHE A 90 4.18 4.16 -2.86
C PHE A 90 5.38 3.58 -3.60
N ILE A 91 5.89 4.31 -4.59
CA ILE A 91 6.93 3.81 -5.49
C ILE A 91 8.21 3.39 -4.75
N ASP A 92 8.62 4.13 -3.73
CA ASP A 92 9.82 3.83 -2.94
C ASP A 92 9.67 2.50 -2.20
N ASP A 93 8.52 2.28 -1.54
CA ASP A 93 8.23 1.05 -0.79
C ASP A 93 8.12 -0.18 -1.72
N VAL A 94 7.46 0.00 -2.88
CA VAL A 94 7.35 -1.07 -3.89
C VAL A 94 8.72 -1.45 -4.45
N MET A 95 9.54 -0.45 -4.81
CA MET A 95 10.87 -0.68 -5.36
C MET A 95 11.81 -1.31 -4.33
N GLU A 96 11.76 -0.86 -3.07
CA GLU A 96 12.53 -1.47 -1.99
C GLU A 96 12.18 -2.95 -1.81
N MET A 97 10.88 -3.28 -1.78
CA MET A 97 10.42 -4.67 -1.71
C MET A 97 10.95 -5.50 -2.89
N LEU A 98 10.80 -5.01 -4.12
CA LEU A 98 11.26 -5.74 -5.30
C LEU A 98 12.77 -5.99 -5.22
N VAL A 99 13.58 -4.94 -5.02
CA VAL A 99 15.05 -5.06 -4.96
C VAL A 99 15.51 -5.97 -3.83
N LYS A 100 14.90 -5.87 -2.65
CA LYS A 100 15.30 -6.62 -1.45
C LYS A 100 14.95 -8.10 -1.55
N TYR A 101 13.77 -8.44 -2.07
CA TYR A 101 13.24 -9.80 -1.99
C TYR A 101 13.24 -10.57 -3.32
N SER A 102 13.42 -9.91 -4.48
CA SER A 102 13.38 -10.59 -5.79
C SER A 102 14.73 -11.12 -6.27
N SER A 103 15.83 -10.91 -5.53
CA SER A 103 17.20 -11.18 -5.99
C SER A 103 17.50 -12.65 -6.34
N GLN A 104 16.68 -13.59 -5.85
CA GLN A 104 16.83 -15.03 -6.08
C GLN A 104 15.75 -15.60 -7.02
N LEU A 105 14.84 -14.77 -7.54
CA LEU A 105 13.78 -15.22 -8.44
C LEU A 105 14.33 -15.52 -9.83
N GLN A 106 13.82 -16.59 -10.42
CA GLN A 106 14.02 -16.97 -11.80
C GLN A 106 12.88 -16.43 -12.66
N ASP A 107 13.12 -16.24 -13.96
CA ASP A 107 12.09 -15.77 -14.91
C ASP A 107 10.89 -16.74 -15.02
N SER A 108 11.07 -18.01 -14.66
CA SER A 108 10.02 -19.03 -14.64
C SER A 108 9.28 -19.14 -13.31
N ASP A 109 9.72 -18.41 -12.28
CA ASP A 109 9.06 -18.44 -10.98
C ASP A 109 7.69 -17.77 -11.04
N ASP A 110 6.77 -18.33 -10.27
CA ASP A 110 5.39 -17.88 -10.21
C ASP A 110 5.29 -16.60 -9.36
N ASP A 111 4.84 -15.51 -9.99
CA ASP A 111 4.73 -14.19 -9.38
C ASP A 111 3.71 -14.21 -8.23
N GLN A 112 2.58 -14.89 -8.43
CA GLN A 112 1.57 -15.08 -7.41
C GLN A 112 2.16 -15.74 -6.15
N LEU A 113 2.93 -16.84 -6.31
CA LEU A 113 3.56 -17.53 -5.19
C LEU A 113 4.60 -16.66 -4.48
N PHE A 114 5.35 -15.83 -5.20
CA PHE A 114 6.29 -14.89 -4.62
C PHE A 114 5.58 -13.87 -3.71
N TYR A 115 4.55 -13.17 -4.22
CA TYR A 115 3.82 -12.19 -3.43
C TYR A 115 3.04 -12.84 -2.27
N ALA A 116 2.50 -14.04 -2.47
CA ALA A 116 1.85 -14.81 -1.41
C ALA A 116 2.81 -15.06 -0.24
N LYS A 117 4.03 -15.54 -0.51
CA LYS A 117 5.04 -15.79 0.53
C LYS A 117 5.45 -14.52 1.27
N LEU A 118 5.63 -13.40 0.56
CA LEU A 118 5.91 -12.10 1.18
C LEU A 118 4.79 -11.65 2.12
N TYR A 119 3.53 -11.84 1.71
CA TYR A 119 2.38 -11.48 2.54
C TYR A 119 2.19 -12.40 3.76
N LEU A 120 2.57 -13.67 3.65
CA LEU A 120 2.43 -14.65 4.71
C LEU A 120 3.52 -14.53 5.78
N ASP A 121 4.70 -14.07 5.39
CA ASP A 121 5.73 -13.67 6.34
C ASP A 121 5.24 -12.47 7.16
N LYS A 122 5.05 -12.70 8.47
CA LYS A 122 4.47 -11.70 9.37
C LYS A 122 5.36 -10.49 9.55
N ASP A 123 6.68 -10.69 9.54
CA ASP A 123 7.65 -9.62 9.77
C ASP A 123 7.71 -8.74 8.53
N ILE A 124 7.80 -9.36 7.33
CA ILE A 124 7.78 -8.65 6.05
C ILE A 124 6.44 -7.93 5.86
N ARG A 125 5.31 -8.59 6.11
CA ARG A 125 3.98 -7.97 5.99
C ARG A 125 3.82 -6.76 6.92
N SER A 126 4.37 -6.85 8.14
CA SER A 126 4.31 -5.74 9.09
C SER A 126 5.28 -4.62 8.72
N GLU A 127 6.48 -4.95 8.25
CA GLU A 127 7.50 -4.00 7.78
C GLU A 127 6.95 -3.18 6.61
N LEU A 128 6.49 -3.86 5.54
CA LEU A 128 5.98 -3.24 4.32
C LEU A 128 4.52 -2.81 4.40
N LYS A 129 3.84 -3.07 5.53
CA LYS A 129 2.41 -2.79 5.76
C LYS A 129 1.53 -3.21 4.58
N ILE A 130 1.70 -4.47 4.16
CA ILE A 130 0.95 -5.03 3.02
C ILE A 130 -0.46 -5.38 3.50
N GLY A 131 -1.46 -4.91 2.77
CA GLY A 131 -2.87 -5.27 2.98
C GLY A 131 -3.49 -5.94 1.75
N LEU A 132 -4.60 -6.62 1.96
CA LEU A 132 -5.43 -7.21 0.91
C LEU A 132 -6.72 -6.41 0.76
N ASP A 133 -7.14 -6.13 -0.47
CA ASP A 133 -8.46 -5.55 -0.76
C ASP A 133 -9.56 -6.62 -0.73
N SER A 134 -9.76 -7.25 0.43
CA SER A 134 -10.70 -8.37 0.64
C SER A 134 -12.14 -8.05 0.26
N LEU A 135 -12.55 -6.79 0.31
CA LEU A 135 -13.92 -6.38 -0.01
C LEU A 135 -14.07 -5.84 -1.45
N SER A 136 -13.02 -5.94 -2.27
CA SER A 136 -12.99 -5.41 -3.64
C SER A 136 -13.43 -3.95 -3.73
N ARG A 137 -12.92 -3.10 -2.82
CA ARG A 137 -13.30 -1.67 -2.77
C ARG A 137 -12.55 -0.84 -3.81
N ILE A 138 -11.35 -1.26 -4.16
CA ILE A 138 -10.47 -0.59 -5.11
C ILE A 138 -10.30 -1.45 -6.36
N PHE A 139 -10.05 -2.74 -6.18
CA PHE A 139 -9.79 -3.65 -7.28
C PHE A 139 -10.95 -4.63 -7.46
N LYS A 140 -11.24 -4.97 -8.72
CA LYS A 140 -12.17 -6.03 -9.06
C LYS A 140 -11.51 -7.02 -10.01
N ILE A 141 -11.48 -8.27 -9.57
CA ILE A 141 -11.08 -9.45 -10.33
C ILE A 141 -12.34 -10.21 -10.74
#